data_AF-A0A968QRK5-F1
#
_entry.id   AF-A0A968QRK5-F1
#
_cell.length_a   1.000
_cell.length_b   1.000
_cell.length_c   1.000
_cell.angle_alpha   90.00
_cell.angle_beta   90.00
_cell.angle_gamma   90.00
#
_symmetry.space_group_name_H-M   'P 1'
#
loop_
_entity.id
_entity.type
_entity.pdbx_description
1 polymer ?
#
loop_
_entity_poly.entity_id
_entity_poly.type
_entity_poly.pdbx_seq_one_letter_code
_entity_poly.pdbx_strand_id
1 'polypeptide(L)'
;MISPVGHVPSMKKFKAAGFFEAGMYEYDGYYAYIHLKEAQKLLHSEDSVTGIEIRLTDIYDADKIGRKIIADLGESYQTRDWMEKNHNFFSALRLEKTAMFVIMSLIVLVAA
;
A
#
# COMPACT_ATOMS: atom_id res chain seq x y z
N MET A 1 20.77 -3.25 23.17
CA MET A 1 22.14 -2.94 23.64
C MET A 1 22.56 -1.63 23.02
N ILE A 2 22.92 -0.64 23.83
CA ILE A 2 23.37 0.68 23.34
C ILE A 2 24.86 0.56 23.08
N SER A 3 25.25 0.50 21.81
CA SER A 3 26.64 0.58 21.36
C SER A 3 27.04 2.07 21.28
N PRO A 4 28.31 2.45 21.48
CA PRO A 4 28.76 3.85 21.40
C PRO A 4 28.65 4.47 19.99
N VAL A 5 28.16 3.71 19.01
CA VAL A 5 28.06 4.06 17.58
C VAL A 5 26.59 3.93 17.13
N GLY A 6 25.72 4.79 17.64
CA GLY A 6 24.34 4.93 17.15
C GLY A 6 23.45 3.68 17.19
N HIS A 7 22.23 3.81 16.67
CA HIS A 7 21.32 2.67 16.50
C HIS A 7 21.85 1.74 15.39
N VAL A 8 22.41 0.60 15.77
CA VAL A 8 22.79 -0.45 14.81
C VAL A 8 21.50 -1.06 14.24
N PRO A 9 21.32 -1.08 12.91
CA PRO A 9 20.13 -1.68 12.32
C PRO A 9 20.08 -3.19 12.63
N SER A 10 18.91 -3.68 13.00
CA SER A 10 18.69 -5.11 13.19
C SER A 10 18.83 -5.82 11.84
N MET A 11 19.73 -6.81 11.77
CA MET A 11 20.01 -7.56 10.54
C MET A 11 19.90 -9.06 10.80
N LYS A 12 19.30 -9.78 9.85
CA LYS A 12 19.21 -11.23 9.86
C LYS A 12 19.40 -11.79 8.46
N LYS A 13 20.16 -12.89 8.36
CA LYS A 13 20.31 -13.63 7.10
C LYS A 13 19.09 -14.51 6.87
N PHE A 14 18.56 -14.47 5.65
CA PHE A 14 17.48 -15.33 5.20
C PHE A 14 17.94 -16.17 4.00
N LYS A 15 17.35 -17.35 3.83
CA LYS A 15 17.51 -18.15 2.62
C LYS A 15 16.36 -17.82 1.67
N ALA A 16 16.69 -17.50 0.42
CA ALA A 16 15.67 -17.33 -0.62
C ALA A 16 14.99 -18.69 -0.88
N ALA A 17 13.68 -18.76 -0.65
CA ALA A 17 12.87 -19.95 -0.86
C ALA A 17 12.21 -19.98 -2.26
N GLY A 18 12.04 -18.81 -2.88
CA GLY A 18 11.44 -18.64 -4.19
C GLY A 18 11.36 -17.17 -4.57
N PHE A 19 10.85 -16.92 -5.77
CA PHE A 19 10.61 -15.59 -6.34
C PHE A 19 9.14 -15.50 -6.76
N PHE A 20 8.60 -14.29 -6.81
CA PHE A 20 7.25 -14.01 -7.31
C PHE A 20 7.32 -12.95 -8.41
N GLU A 21 6.29 -12.91 -9.25
CA GLU A 21 6.09 -11.89 -10.27
C GLU A 21 4.63 -11.45 -10.23
N ALA A 22 4.42 -10.18 -9.90
CA ALA A 22 3.12 -9.53 -9.86
C ALA A 22 2.81 -8.77 -11.16
N GLY A 23 3.81 -8.64 -12.05
CA GLY A 23 3.67 -7.95 -13.34
C GLY A 23 3.73 -6.42 -13.23
N MET A 24 4.15 -5.92 -12.07
CA MET A 24 4.35 -4.49 -11.78
C MET A 24 5.70 -4.31 -11.09
N TYR A 25 6.54 -3.48 -11.71
CA TYR A 25 7.94 -3.29 -11.30
C TYR A 25 8.08 -2.87 -9.83
N GLU A 26 7.17 -2.03 -9.34
CA GLU A 26 7.16 -1.55 -7.97
C GLU A 26 6.91 -2.67 -6.95
N TYR A 27 6.16 -3.71 -7.32
CA TYR A 27 5.94 -4.84 -6.43
C TYR A 27 7.12 -5.82 -6.50
N ASP A 28 7.56 -6.14 -7.70
CA ASP A 28 8.60 -7.15 -7.93
C ASP A 28 10.00 -6.69 -7.47
N GLY A 29 10.27 -5.38 -7.53
CA GLY A 29 11.56 -4.80 -7.15
C GLY A 29 11.70 -4.42 -5.67
N TYR A 30 10.60 -4.19 -4.96
CA TYR A 30 10.65 -3.62 -3.59
C TYR A 30 10.05 -4.50 -2.49
N TYR A 31 9.29 -5.55 -2.82
CA TYR A 31 8.69 -6.40 -1.80
C TYR A 31 9.43 -7.73 -1.62
N ALA A 32 9.53 -8.15 -0.35
CA ALA A 32 9.97 -9.47 0.04
C ALA A 32 9.07 -9.97 1.17
N TYR A 33 8.76 -11.27 1.16
CA TYR A 33 7.89 -11.89 2.14
C TYR A 33 8.69 -12.83 3.04
N ILE A 34 8.44 -12.73 4.34
CA ILE A 34 9.02 -13.60 5.38
C ILE A 34 7.93 -14.04 6.35
N HIS A 35 8.21 -15.08 7.14
CA HIS A 35 7.28 -15.48 8.20
C HIS A 35 7.11 -14.36 9.24
N LEU A 36 5.86 -14.13 9.67
CA LEU A 36 5.52 -13.10 10.65
C LEU A 36 6.36 -13.19 11.93
N LYS A 37 6.53 -14.40 12.48
CA LYS A 37 7.36 -14.64 13.68
C LYS A 37 8.81 -14.19 13.50
N GLU A 38 9.34 -14.29 12.28
CA GLU A 38 10.70 -13.88 11.98
C GLU A 38 10.81 -12.36 11.79
N ALA A 39 9.77 -11.74 11.21
CA ALA A 39 9.64 -10.27 11.14
C ALA A 39 9.54 -9.65 12.54
N GLN A 40 8.71 -10.22 13.42
CA GLN A 40 8.54 -9.76 14.81
C GLN A 40 9.85 -9.79 15.59
N LYS A 41 10.62 -10.87 15.47
CA LYS A 41 11.97 -10.98 16.07
C LYS A 41 12.93 -9.95 15.50
N LEU A 42 12.93 -9.75 14.18
CA LEU A 42 13.81 -8.77 13.51
C LEU A 42 13.50 -7.33 13.95
N LEU A 43 12.22 -7.00 14.11
CA LEU A 43 11.73 -5.68 14.50
C LEU A 43 11.65 -5.46 16.02
N HIS A 44 12.05 -6.45 16.83
CA HIS A 44 11.90 -6.42 18.30
C HIS A 44 10.47 -6.08 18.75
N SER A 45 9.48 -6.59 18.00
CA SER A 45 8.05 -6.35 18.21
C SER A 45 7.40 -7.66 18.63
N GLU A 46 7.70 -8.12 19.85
CA GLU A 46 7.19 -9.38 20.38
C GLU A 46 5.66 -9.33 20.48
N ASP A 47 5.00 -10.37 19.97
CA ASP A 47 3.54 -10.53 19.91
C ASP A 47 2.73 -9.33 19.37
N SER A 48 3.36 -8.45 18.60
CA SER A 48 2.70 -7.29 17.98
C SER A 48 2.87 -7.28 16.46
N VAL A 49 1.96 -6.60 15.77
CA VAL A 49 1.99 -6.41 14.32
C VAL A 49 1.91 -4.92 14.00
N THR A 50 2.52 -4.52 12.89
CA THR A 50 2.49 -3.13 12.43
C THR A 50 1.13 -2.69 11.88
N GLY A 51 0.30 -3.66 11.47
CA GLY A 51 -1.03 -3.41 10.96
C GLY A 51 -1.73 -4.70 10.57
N ILE A 52 -3.01 -4.57 10.22
CA ILE A 52 -3.86 -5.66 9.74
C ILE A 52 -4.26 -5.32 8.30
N GLU A 53 -3.99 -6.23 7.38
CA GLU A 53 -4.44 -6.11 6.00
C GLU A 53 -5.83 -6.73 5.86
N ILE A 54 -6.74 -5.99 5.25
CA ILE A 54 -8.13 -6.41 5.06
C ILE A 54 -8.41 -6.50 3.57
N ARG A 55 -8.81 -7.68 3.11
CA ARG A 55 -9.24 -7.90 1.73
C ARG A 55 -10.73 -7.64 1.61
N LEU A 56 -11.11 -6.77 0.68
CA LEU A 56 -12.50 -6.42 0.40
C LEU A 56 -13.01 -7.19 -0.82
N THR A 57 -14.31 -7.47 -0.82
CA THR A 57 -14.98 -8.02 -2.02
C THR A 57 -15.08 -6.97 -3.11
N ASP A 58 -15.41 -5.74 -2.74
CA ASP A 58 -15.39 -4.56 -3.62
C ASP A 58 -14.31 -3.59 -3.13
N ILE A 59 -13.37 -3.27 -4.01
CA ILE A 59 -12.26 -2.35 -3.73
C ILE A 59 -12.75 -0.89 -3.59
N TYR A 60 -13.87 -0.53 -4.21
CA TYR A 60 -14.42 0.83 -4.15
C TYR A 60 -15.11 1.12 -2.81
N ASP A 61 -15.43 0.09 -2.04
CA ASP A 61 -15.96 0.24 -0.69
C ASP A 61 -14.88 0.55 0.37
N ALA A 62 -13.60 0.63 -0.01
CA ALA A 62 -12.49 0.75 0.92
C ALA A 62 -12.60 1.95 1.87
N ASP A 63 -12.98 3.11 1.35
CA ASP A 63 -13.16 4.34 2.14
C ASP A 63 -14.33 4.21 3.14
N LYS A 64 -15.46 3.64 2.69
CA LYS A 64 -16.63 3.41 3.54
C LYS A 64 -16.34 2.42 4.66
N ILE A 65 -15.70 1.30 4.33
CA ILE A 65 -15.35 0.25 5.28
C ILE A 65 -14.26 0.72 6.24
N GLY A 66 -13.26 1.46 5.74
CA GLY A 66 -12.20 2.05 6.56
C GLY A 66 -12.74 2.99 7.63
N ARG A 67 -13.64 3.92 7.26
CA ARG A 67 -14.32 4.79 8.23
C ARG A 67 -15.10 4.01 9.29
N LYS A 68 -15.79 2.94 8.89
CA LYS A 68 -16.53 2.09 9.83
C LYS A 68 -15.59 1.42 10.84
N ILE A 69 -14.46 0.89 10.37
CA ILE A 69 -13.45 0.26 11.23
C ILE A 69 -12.89 1.26 12.24
N ILE A 70 -12.57 2.49 11.82
CA ILE A 70 -12.10 3.54 12.74
C ILE A 70 -13.18 3.91 13.75
N ALA A 71 -14.44 4.02 13.34
CA ALA A 71 -15.54 4.31 14.24
C ALA A 71 -15.71 3.23 15.33
N ASP A 72 -15.48 1.96 14.99
CA ASP A 72 -15.59 0.83 15.92
C ASP A 72 -14.34 0.68 16.83
N LEU A 73 -13.13 0.99 16.34
CA LEU A 73 -11.87 0.81 17.07
C LEU A 73 -11.37 2.07 17.82
N GLY A 74 -11.81 3.26 17.43
CA GLY A 74 -11.41 4.54 18.00
C GLY A 74 -10.19 5.20 17.33
N GLU A 75 -9.88 6.43 17.74
CA GLU A 75 -8.92 7.34 17.09
C GLU A 75 -7.44 6.93 17.21
N SER A 76 -7.12 5.91 18.02
CA SER A 76 -5.76 5.38 18.12
C SER A 76 -5.35 4.55 16.90
N TYR A 77 -6.30 4.24 16.02
CA TYR A 77 -6.08 3.48 14.80
C TYR A 77 -6.28 4.37 13.57
N GLN A 78 -5.51 4.06 12.52
CA GLN A 78 -5.63 4.68 11.21
C GLN A 78 -5.84 3.59 10.16
N THR A 79 -6.67 3.87 9.17
CA THR A 79 -6.81 3.02 7.98
C THR A 79 -6.08 3.67 6.83
N ARG A 80 -5.40 2.87 6.02
CA ARG A 80 -4.83 3.29 4.75
C ARG A 80 -5.39 2.40 3.66
N ASP A 81 -6.03 3.00 2.67
CA ASP A 81 -6.59 2.26 1.56
C ASP A 81 -5.63 2.21 0.36
N TRP A 82 -6.06 1.48 -0.66
CA TRP A 82 -5.30 1.26 -1.89
C TRP A 82 -5.26 2.51 -2.79
N MET A 83 -6.23 3.42 -2.69
CA MET A 83 -6.27 4.67 -3.44
C MET A 83 -5.25 5.66 -2.87
N GLU A 84 -5.13 5.74 -1.54
CA GLU A 84 -4.09 6.51 -0.86
C GLU A 84 -2.69 5.97 -1.16
N LYS A 85 -2.52 4.65 -1.11
CA LYS A 85 -1.23 4.00 -1.43
C LYS A 85 -0.79 4.22 -2.88
N ASN A 86 -1.73 4.32 -3.82
CA ASN A 86 -1.44 4.42 -5.25
C ASN A 86 -1.87 5.77 -5.86
N HIS A 87 -1.80 6.85 -5.07
CA HIS A 87 -2.27 8.17 -5.49
C HIS A 87 -1.70 8.61 -6.86
N ASN A 88 -0.42 8.35 -7.13
CA ASN A 88 0.23 8.72 -8.40
C ASN A 88 -0.43 8.03 -9.61
N PHE A 89 -0.72 6.73 -9.49
CA PHE A 89 -1.38 5.96 -10.54
C PHE A 89 -2.80 6.47 -10.81
N PHE A 90 -3.56 6.74 -9.73
CA PHE A 90 -4.92 7.27 -9.84
C PHE A 90 -4.98 8.68 -10.40
N SER A 91 -4.03 9.53 -10.02
CA SER A 91 -3.90 10.88 -10.56
C SER A 91 -3.59 10.85 -12.06
N ALA A 92 -2.72 9.94 -12.50
CA ALA A 92 -2.43 9.73 -13.93
C ALA A 92 -3.68 9.28 -14.71
N LEU A 93 -4.43 8.28 -14.21
CA LEU A 93 -5.68 7.83 -14.84
C LEU A 93 -6.75 8.93 -14.90
N ARG A 94 -6.85 9.76 -13.86
CA ARG A 94 -7.79 10.88 -13.84
C ARG A 94 -7.41 11.95 -14.87
N LEU A 95 -6.12 12.24 -15.01
CA LEU A 95 -5.60 13.15 -16.02
C LEU A 95 -5.90 12.63 -17.43
N GLU A 96 -5.64 11.35 -17.69
CA GLU A 96 -5.95 10.69 -18.96
C GLU A 96 -7.44 10.84 -19.32
N LYS A 97 -8.35 10.46 -18.40
CA LYS A 97 -9.80 10.60 -18.62
C LYS A 97 -10.23 12.04 -18.87
N THR A 98 -9.62 12.99 -18.15
CA THR A 98 -9.92 14.42 -18.31
C THR A 98 -9.45 14.91 -19.69
N ALA A 99 -8.26 14.49 -20.14
CA ALA A 99 -7.75 14.83 -21.46
C ALA A 99 -8.64 14.26 -22.57
N MET A 100 -9.09 13.00 -22.44
CA MET A 100 -10.05 12.40 -23.38
C MET A 100 -11.37 13.18 -23.42
N PHE A 101 -11.89 13.61 -22.26
CA PHE A 101 -13.10 14.42 -22.19
C PHE A 101 -12.95 15.77 -22.92
N VAL A 102 -11.82 16.46 -22.73
CA VAL A 102 -11.53 17.73 -23.42
C VAL A 102 -11.45 17.52 -24.93
N ILE A 103 -10.70 16.50 -25.39
CA ILE A 103 -10.56 16.19 -26.82
C ILE A 103 -11.92 15.88 -27.45
N MET A 104 -12.73 15.02 -26.81
CA MET A 104 -14.07 14.70 -27.30
C MET A 104 -14.97 15.94 -27.35
N SER A 105 -14.91 16.80 -26.34
CA SER A 105 -15.69 18.04 -26.29
C SER A 105 -15.32 18.97 -27.44
N LEU A 106 -14.03 19.11 -27.75
CA LEU A 106 -13.56 19.93 -28.87
C LEU A 106 -13.98 19.35 -30.22
N ILE A 107 -13.92 18.03 -30.40
CA ILE A 107 -14.38 17.37 -31.63
C ILE A 107 -15.87 17.65 -31.87
N VAL A 108 -16.71 17.46 -30.86
CA VAL A 108 -18.16 17.72 -30.95
C VAL A 108 -18.44 19.18 -31.26
N LEU A 109 -17.71 20.10 -30.61
CA LEU A 109 -17.87 21.53 -30.82
C LEU A 109 -17.43 22.00 -32.22
N VAL A 110 -16.42 21.37 -32.81
CA VAL A 110 -15.96 21.65 -34.19
C VAL A 110 -16.85 20.99 -35.25
N ALA A 111 -17.43 19.83 -34.94
CA ALA A 111 -18.26 19.07 -35.87
C ALA A 111 -19.71 19.58 -35.97
N ALA A 112 -20.17 20.35 -34.98
CA ALA A 112 -21.48 21.01 -34.98
C ALA A 112 -21.46 22.31 -35.79
#